data_AF-A0A671U649-F1
#
_entry.id   AF-A0A671U649-F1
#
_cell.length_a   1.000
_cell.length_b   1.000
_cell.length_c   1.000
_cell.angle_alpha   90.00
_cell.angle_beta   90.00
_cell.angle_gamma   90.00
#
_symmetry.space_group_name_H-M   'P 1'
#
loop_
_entity.id
_entity.type
_entity.pdbx_description
1 polymer ?
#
loop_
_entity_poly.entity_id
_entity_poly.type
_entity_poly.pdbx_seq_one_letter_code
_entity_poly.pdbx_strand_id
1 'polypeptide(L)'
;KGKMFEEAYADPVTDLLDQCGVFRTRLFRESCVFHQGCYVKDLSRLGRDLHKTLILDNSPASYIFHPNNAVPVVSWFDDVDDAELLNLLPVFEELSQADNVYTRLDQLRGH
;
A
#
# COMPACT_ATOMS: atom_id res chain seq x y z
N LYS A 1 15.72 -1.38 2.74
CA LYS A 1 15.00 -2.15 3.79
C LYS A 1 13.68 -1.45 4.03
N GLY A 2 12.54 -2.14 3.92
CA GLY A 2 11.23 -1.55 4.24
C GLY A 2 11.24 -1.07 5.69
N LYS A 3 11.26 0.25 5.88
CA LYS A 3 11.19 0.85 7.21
C LYS A 3 9.72 0.85 7.61
N MET A 4 9.37 0.04 8.59
CA MET A 4 8.05 0.12 9.23
C MET A 4 8.16 1.03 10.44
N PHE A 5 7.24 1.97 10.59
CA PHE A 5 7.28 2.95 11.67
C PHE A 5 6.48 2.48 12.88
N GLU A 6 6.97 2.85 14.06
CA GLU A 6 6.22 2.70 15.32
C GLU A 6 5.14 3.78 15.39
N GLU A 7 4.06 3.50 16.12
CA GLU A 7 2.92 4.41 16.32
C GLU A 7 3.36 5.82 16.74
N ALA A 8 4.28 5.91 17.72
CA ALA A 8 4.77 7.18 18.26
C ALA A 8 5.39 8.13 17.22
N TYR A 9 5.89 7.59 16.09
CA TYR A 9 6.40 8.40 14.99
C TYR A 9 5.33 8.63 13.91
N ALA A 10 4.59 7.57 13.54
CA ALA A 10 3.68 7.59 12.41
C ALA A 10 2.39 8.38 12.69
N ASP A 11 1.88 8.36 13.92
CA ASP A 11 0.60 8.99 14.25
C ASP A 11 0.63 10.51 14.08
N PRO A 12 1.60 11.25 14.64
CA PRO A 12 1.67 12.70 14.46
C PRO A 12 1.80 13.12 12.99
N VAL A 13 2.54 12.35 12.19
CA VAL A 13 2.67 12.59 10.74
C VAL A 13 1.34 12.35 10.03
N THR A 14 0.64 11.29 10.42
CA THR A 14 -0.67 10.92 9.85
C THR A 14 -1.72 11.98 10.18
N ASP A 15 -1.70 12.55 11.38
CA ASP A 15 -2.61 13.62 11.81
C ASP A 15 -2.42 14.91 11.00
N LEU A 16 -1.18 15.23 10.62
CA LEU A 16 -0.88 16.38 9.76
C LEU A 16 -1.31 16.15 8.31
N LEU A 17 -1.20 14.91 7.83
CA LEU A 17 -1.50 14.51 6.46
C LEU A 17 -3.00 14.35 6.20
N ASP A 18 -3.72 13.67 7.07
CA ASP A 18 -5.12 13.26 6.86
C ASP A 18 -6.11 14.26 7.46
N GLN A 19 -6.18 15.44 6.85
CA GLN A 19 -7.09 16.51 7.30
C GLN A 19 -8.57 16.23 7.00
N CYS A 20 -8.84 15.25 6.12
CA CYS A 20 -10.18 14.91 5.66
C CYS A 20 -10.73 13.61 6.30
N GLY A 21 -9.96 12.92 7.14
CA GLY A 21 -10.38 11.67 7.79
C GLY A 21 -10.55 10.51 6.79
N VAL A 22 -9.70 10.45 5.77
CA VAL A 22 -9.69 9.40 4.73
C VAL A 22 -9.26 8.06 5.34
N PHE A 23 -8.33 8.05 6.31
CA PHE A 23 -7.86 6.82 6.92
C PHE A 23 -8.88 6.26 7.92
N ARG A 24 -9.48 5.11 7.58
CA ARG A 24 -10.44 4.42 8.46
C ARG A 24 -9.77 3.68 9.63
N THR A 25 -8.52 3.27 9.46
CA THR A 25 -7.76 2.50 10.45
C THR A 25 -6.27 2.72 10.21
N ARG A 26 -5.49 2.80 11.29
CA ARG A 26 -4.03 2.94 11.25
C ARG A 26 -3.41 1.66 11.78
N LEU A 27 -2.44 1.12 11.06
CA LEU A 27 -1.71 -0.10 11.42
C LEU A 27 -0.21 0.20 11.34
N PHE A 28 0.52 -0.18 12.38
CA PHE A 28 1.93 0.17 12.55
C PHE A 28 2.81 -1.09 12.55
N ARG A 29 4.06 -0.94 12.98
CA ARG A 29 5.05 -2.01 13.04
C ARG A 29 4.57 -3.25 13.78
N GLU A 30 3.83 -3.08 14.86
CA GLU A 30 3.33 -4.12 15.75
C GLU A 30 2.29 -5.02 15.04
N SER A 31 1.62 -4.49 14.00
CA SER A 31 0.67 -5.23 13.18
C SER A 31 1.33 -6.07 12.09
N CYS A 32 2.63 -5.86 11.82
CA CYS A 32 3.36 -6.55 10.77
C CYS A 32 3.85 -7.93 11.22
N VAL A 33 4.06 -8.82 10.25
CA VAL A 33 4.72 -10.12 10.48
C VAL A 33 6.21 -9.96 10.24
N PHE A 34 7.04 -10.31 11.22
CA PHE A 34 8.49 -10.34 11.02
C PHE A 34 8.90 -11.65 10.33
N HIS A 35 9.26 -11.58 9.05
CA HIS A 35 9.57 -12.73 8.21
C HIS A 35 10.91 -12.52 7.49
N GLN A 36 11.84 -13.46 7.65
CA GLN A 36 13.16 -13.44 6.99
C GLN A 36 13.92 -12.11 7.14
N GLY A 37 13.85 -11.48 8.30
CA GLY A 37 14.55 -10.23 8.58
C GLY A 37 13.85 -8.97 8.04
N CYS A 38 12.64 -9.10 7.50
CA CYS A 38 11.82 -8.01 6.98
C CYS A 38 10.46 -7.96 7.71
N TYR A 39 9.88 -6.76 7.78
CA TYR A 39 8.48 -6.59 8.19
C TYR A 39 7.59 -6.76 6.96
N VAL A 40 6.64 -7.69 7.04
CA VAL A 40 5.67 -8.01 6.00
C VAL A 40 4.28 -7.60 6.43
N LYS A 41 3.58 -6.90 5.56
CA LYS A 41 2.17 -6.52 5.68
C LYS A 41 1.31 -7.67 5.15
N ASP A 42 1.03 -8.65 6.01
CA ASP A 42 0.20 -9.79 5.65
C ASP A 42 -1.28 -9.38 5.54
N LEU A 43 -1.74 -9.16 4.30
CA LEU A 43 -3.10 -8.71 4.00
C LEU A 43 -4.19 -9.69 4.45
N SER A 44 -3.87 -10.98 4.59
CA SER A 44 -4.82 -11.98 5.07
C SER A 44 -5.30 -11.71 6.51
N ARG A 45 -4.50 -10.96 7.29
CA ARG A 45 -4.81 -10.59 8.67
C ARG A 45 -5.75 -9.38 8.78
N LEU A 46 -6.10 -8.73 7.67
CA LEU A 46 -6.98 -7.55 7.66
C LEU A 46 -8.47 -7.89 7.85
N GLY A 47 -8.86 -9.16 7.70
CA GLY A 47 -10.28 -9.55 7.72
C GLY A 47 -11.07 -8.90 6.57
N ARG A 48 -10.43 -8.76 5.40
CA ARG A 48 -11.00 -8.20 4.18
C ARG A 48 -10.89 -9.23 3.06
N ASP A 49 -11.83 -9.18 2.12
CA ASP A 49 -11.75 -9.98 0.90
C ASP A 49 -10.53 -9.54 0.08
N LEU A 50 -9.59 -10.46 -0.15
CA LEU A 50 -8.38 -10.17 -0.92
C LEU A 50 -8.68 -9.87 -2.39
N HIS A 51 -9.81 -10.34 -2.94
CA HIS A 51 -10.27 -9.96 -4.28
C HIS A 51 -10.66 -8.48 -4.39
N LYS A 52 -10.79 -7.78 -3.25
CA LYS A 52 -11.15 -6.36 -3.16
C LYS A 52 -10.15 -5.54 -2.35
N THR A 53 -8.95 -6.09 -2.12
CA THR A 53 -7.91 -5.46 -1.30
C THR A 53 -6.67 -5.19 -2.13
N LEU A 54 -6.13 -3.98 -2.00
CA LEU A 54 -4.89 -3.57 -2.66
C LEU A 54 -3.86 -3.13 -1.62
N ILE A 55 -2.59 -3.21 -1.98
CA ILE A 55 -1.48 -2.61 -1.22
C ILE A 55 -0.65 -1.73 -2.15
N LEU A 56 -0.49 -0.45 -1.77
CA LEU A 56 0.45 0.49 -2.37
C LEU A 56 1.67 0.60 -1.45
N ASP A 57 2.83 0.17 -1.91
CA ASP A 57 4.05 0.18 -1.10
C ASP A 57 5.29 0.28 -1.99
N ASN A 58 6.31 0.97 -1.50
CA ASN A 58 7.56 1.18 -2.21
C ASN A 58 8.60 0.07 -2.00
N SER A 59 8.28 -0.95 -1.20
CA SER A 59 9.18 -2.06 -0.93
C SER A 59 8.52 -3.42 -1.25
N PRO A 60 9.03 -4.17 -2.24
CA PRO A 60 8.54 -5.51 -2.56
C PRO A 60 8.54 -6.51 -1.39
N ALA A 61 9.47 -6.35 -0.45
CA ALA A 61 9.51 -7.17 0.75
C ALA A 61 8.27 -6.98 1.64
N SER A 62 7.65 -5.79 1.64
CA SER A 62 6.48 -5.48 2.47
C SER A 62 5.25 -6.31 2.07
N TYR A 63 5.12 -6.70 0.81
CA TYR A 63 3.96 -7.43 0.29
C TYR A 63 4.32 -8.80 -0.29
N ILE A 64 5.42 -9.41 0.18
CA ILE A 64 5.93 -10.67 -0.36
C ILE A 64 4.91 -11.83 -0.30
N PHE A 65 3.95 -11.80 0.63
CA PHE A 65 2.87 -12.79 0.72
C PHE A 65 1.71 -12.53 -0.25
N HIS A 66 1.57 -11.31 -0.77
CA HIS A 66 0.44 -10.87 -1.59
C HIS A 66 0.89 -10.03 -2.81
N PRO A 67 1.85 -10.51 -3.64
CA PRO A 67 2.37 -9.73 -4.78
C PRO A 67 1.30 -9.42 -5.83
N ASN A 68 0.25 -10.24 -5.93
CA ASN A 68 -0.86 -10.04 -6.86
C ASN A 68 -1.83 -8.95 -6.39
N ASN A 69 -1.78 -8.53 -5.12
CA ASN A 69 -2.55 -7.39 -4.60
C ASN A 69 -1.78 -6.07 -4.67
N ALA A 70 -0.51 -6.11 -5.07
CA ALA A 70 0.38 -4.96 -4.96
C ALA A 70 0.32 -4.04 -6.18
N VAL A 71 0.21 -2.75 -5.93
CA VAL A 71 0.58 -1.69 -6.86
C VAL A 71 1.92 -1.15 -6.35
N PRO A 72 3.05 -1.49 -7.00
CA PRO A 72 4.35 -0.94 -6.62
C PRO A 72 4.37 0.57 -6.87
N VAL A 73 5.01 1.33 -5.98
CA VAL A 73 5.26 2.76 -6.17
C VAL A 73 6.73 3.07 -5.99
N VAL A 74 7.26 4.03 -6.72
CA VAL A 74 8.67 4.40 -6.63
C VAL A 74 8.94 5.02 -5.24
N SER A 75 10.14 4.77 -4.70
CA SER A 75 10.55 5.45 -3.48
C SER A 75 10.85 6.91 -3.78
N TRP A 76 10.14 7.80 -3.10
CA TRP A 76 10.31 9.25 -3.23
C TRP A 76 11.40 9.78 -2.29
N PHE A 77 12.26 10.67 -2.81
CA PHE A 77 13.28 11.38 -2.04
C PHE A 77 13.49 12.79 -2.59
N ASP A 78 12.92 13.80 -1.92
CA ASP A 78 13.17 15.23 -2.13
C ASP A 78 12.93 15.78 -3.56
N ASP A 79 12.32 14.99 -4.45
CA ASP A 79 11.98 15.42 -5.81
C ASP A 79 10.64 16.17 -5.82
N VAL A 80 10.70 17.47 -6.05
CA VAL A 80 9.52 18.34 -6.08
C VAL A 80 8.72 18.21 -7.38
N ASP A 81 9.31 17.63 -8.42
CA ASP A 81 8.68 17.40 -9.71
C ASP A 81 8.07 15.99 -9.81
N ASP A 82 8.20 15.16 -8.75
CA ASP A 82 7.57 13.84 -8.69
C ASP A 82 6.05 13.94 -8.82
N ALA A 83 5.51 13.17 -9.76
CA ALA A 83 4.07 13.09 -10.04
C ALA A 83 3.54 11.66 -9.93
N GLU A 84 4.27 10.74 -9.30
CA GLU A 84 3.96 9.31 -9.33
C GLU A 84 2.57 9.02 -8.72
N LEU A 85 2.25 9.62 -7.57
CA LEU A 85 0.94 9.45 -6.95
C LEU A 85 -0.21 10.02 -7.81
N LEU A 86 0.04 11.10 -8.55
CA LEU A 86 -0.94 11.68 -9.48
C LEU A 86 -1.16 10.76 -10.68
N ASN A 87 -0.08 10.19 -11.21
CA ASN A 87 -0.11 9.25 -12.34
C ASN A 87 -0.83 7.94 -11.98
N LEU A 88 -0.88 7.57 -10.70
CA LEU A 88 -1.61 6.40 -10.22
C LEU A 88 -3.12 6.64 -10.05
N LEU A 89 -3.61 7.88 -10.07
CA LEU A 89 -5.03 8.18 -9.87
C LEU A 89 -5.94 7.47 -10.89
N PRO A 90 -5.69 7.52 -12.22
CA PRO A 90 -6.53 6.83 -13.19
C PRO A 90 -6.54 5.31 -12.98
N VAL A 91 -5.41 4.74 -12.57
CA VAL A 91 -5.31 3.31 -12.24
C VAL A 91 -6.20 2.95 -11.06
N PHE A 92 -6.18 3.76 -9.99
CA PHE A 92 -7.04 3.53 -8.83
C PHE A 92 -8.52 3.78 -9.12
N GLU A 93 -8.86 4.73 -9.99
CA GLU A 93 -10.22 4.95 -10.47
C GLU A 93 -10.75 3.69 -11.19
N GLU A 94 -9.96 3.11 -12.10
CA GLU A 94 -10.35 1.88 -12.78
C GLU A 94 -10.45 0.67 -11.84
N LEU A 95 -9.50 0.52 -10.92
CA LEU A 95 -9.52 -0.54 -9.91
C LEU A 95 -10.71 -0.43 -8.95
N SER A 96 -11.18 0.80 -8.68
CA SER A 96 -12.35 1.03 -7.82
C SER A 96 -13.65 0.45 -8.39
N GLN A 97 -13.71 0.26 -9.72
CA GLN A 97 -14.86 -0.31 -10.43
C GLN A 97 -14.71 -1.82 -10.69
N ALA A 98 -13.58 -2.42 -10.30
CA ALA A 98 -13.32 -3.83 -10.56
C ALA A 98 -14.04 -4.74 -9.54
N ASP A 99 -14.70 -5.78 -10.04
CA ASP A 99 -15.25 -6.83 -9.17
C ASP A 99 -14.17 -7.66 -8.47
N ASN A 100 -13.02 -7.82 -9.15
CA ASN A 100 -11.85 -8.55 -8.67
C ASN A 100 -10.57 -7.84 -9.09
N VAL A 101 -9.81 -7.36 -8.10
CA VAL A 101 -8.58 -6.59 -8.32
C VAL A 101 -7.48 -7.41 -9.00
N TYR A 102 -7.45 -8.73 -8.83
CA TYR A 102 -6.44 -9.58 -9.48
C TYR A 102 -6.54 -9.51 -11.00
N THR A 103 -7.74 -9.75 -11.53
CA THR A 103 -7.98 -9.72 -12.97
C THR A 103 -7.69 -8.35 -13.55
N ARG A 104 -8.05 -7.28 -12.82
CA ARG A 104 -7.81 -5.92 -13.32
C ARG A 104 -6.32 -5.55 -13.28
N LEU A 105 -5.61 -5.89 -12.21
CA LEU A 105 -4.16 -5.67 -12.13
C LEU A 105 -3.40 -6.46 -13.20
N ASP A 106 -3.77 -7.71 -13.46
CA ASP A 106 -3.11 -8.51 -14.49
C ASP A 106 -3.30 -7.90 -15.89
N GLN A 107 -4.47 -7.34 -16.19
CA GLN A 107 -4.71 -6.61 -17.44
C GLN A 107 -3.85 -5.34 -17.55
N LEU A 108 -3.75 -4.58 -16.46
CA LEU A 108 -2.95 -3.34 -16.41
C LEU A 108 -1.45 -3.59 -16.49
N ARG A 109 -0.98 -4.74 -15.99
CA ARG A 109 0.43 -5.17 -16.06
C ARG A 109 0.82 -5.80 -17.40
N GLY A 110 -0.16 -6.27 -18.16
CA GLY A 110 0.02 -6.96 -19.45
C GLY A 110 0.13 -6.03 -20.66
N HIS A 111 0.13 -4.71 -20.44
CA HIS A 111 0.29 -3.67 -21.46
C HIS A 111 1.57 -2.86 -21.23
#